data_AF-A0A1Z5HUG3-F1
#
_entry.id   AF-A0A1Z5HUG3-F1
#
_cell.length_a   1.000
_cell.length_b   1.000
_cell.length_c   1.000
_cell.angle_alpha   90.00
_cell.angle_beta   90.00
_cell.angle_gamma   90.00
#
_symmetry.space_group_name_H-M   'P 1'
#
loop_
_entity.id
_entity.type
_entity.pdbx_description
1 polymer ?
#
loop_
_entity_poly.entity_id
_entity_poly.type
_entity_poly.pdbx_seq_one_letter_code
_entity_poly.pdbx_strand_id
1 'polypeptide(L)'
;MIIHDEDRPLYTIGVVSRLLDVHPETLRVWERHGLIKPERQNRQRFYSNNDLKRLKFIYSLIEDKGLNLAGVKQVVELYPCWWHKNCQGGKKRNTAQPNSHARPCWKHEGTYCITIEDKADFCSTCELCQEKERCVGEGE
;
A
#
# COMPACT_ATOMS: atom_id res chain seq x y z
N MET A 1 20.50 -0.40 -19.98
CA MET A 1 19.22 -0.77 -19.36
C MET A 1 19.06 0.10 -18.13
N ILE A 2 18.18 1.12 -18.17
CA ILE A 2 17.97 2.00 -17.02
C ILE A 2 17.11 1.22 -16.04
N ILE A 3 17.69 0.78 -14.93
CA ILE A 3 16.93 0.25 -13.81
C ILE A 3 16.23 1.47 -13.20
N HIS A 4 14.93 1.63 -13.49
CA HIS A 4 14.10 2.64 -12.86
C HIS A 4 13.87 2.21 -11.40
N ASP A 5 14.83 2.56 -10.54
CA ASP A 5 14.64 2.48 -9.09
C ASP A 5 13.53 3.46 -8.70
N GLU A 6 12.32 2.95 -8.51
CA GLU A 6 11.15 3.76 -8.14
C GLU A 6 11.21 4.29 -6.71
N ASP A 7 12.11 3.76 -5.86
CA ASP A 7 12.34 4.22 -4.50
C ASP A 7 13.47 5.25 -4.40
N ARG A 8 14.12 5.58 -5.52
CA ARG A 8 15.16 6.62 -5.54
C ARG A 8 14.59 7.98 -5.11
N PRO A 9 15.20 8.68 -4.13
CA PRO A 9 14.76 10.01 -3.71
C PRO A 9 15.06 11.05 -4.80
N LEU A 10 14.01 11.58 -5.45
CA LEU A 10 14.16 12.48 -6.60
C LEU A 10 13.44 13.83 -6.42
N TYR A 11 12.32 13.84 -5.71
CA TYR A 11 11.44 15.01 -5.66
C TYR A 11 11.53 15.72 -4.33
N THR A 12 11.53 17.05 -4.33
CA THR A 12 11.37 17.85 -3.11
C THR A 12 9.89 18.07 -2.81
N ILE A 13 9.56 18.44 -1.56
CA ILE A 13 8.17 18.70 -1.17
C ILE A 13 7.47 19.73 -2.08
N GLY A 14 8.19 20.76 -2.55
CA GLY A 14 7.61 21.77 -3.44
C GLY A 14 7.25 21.21 -4.82
N VAL A 15 8.04 20.27 -5.35
CA VAL A 15 7.72 19.57 -6.60
C VAL A 15 6.50 18.67 -6.39
N VAL A 16 6.50 17.88 -5.33
CA VAL A 16 5.38 16.99 -4.98
C VAL A 16 4.07 17.76 -4.78
N SER A 17 4.12 18.87 -4.05
CA SER A 17 2.99 19.77 -3.81
C SER A 17 2.35 20.23 -5.12
N ARG A 18 3.15 20.65 -6.11
CA ARG A 18 2.64 21.04 -7.43
C ARG A 18 2.09 19.88 -8.24
N LEU A 19 2.69 18.69 -8.15
CA LEU A 19 2.24 17.50 -8.88
C LEU A 19 0.89 16.96 -8.39
N LEU A 20 0.59 17.18 -7.11
CA LEU A 20 -0.64 16.73 -6.46
C LEU A 20 -1.66 17.85 -6.27
N ASP A 21 -1.30 19.08 -6.60
CA ASP A 21 -2.07 20.30 -6.32
C ASP A 21 -2.52 20.42 -4.84
N VAL A 22 -1.61 20.08 -3.93
CA VAL A 22 -1.86 20.16 -2.47
C VAL A 22 -0.87 21.10 -1.81
N HIS A 23 -1.31 21.78 -0.75
CA HIS A 23 -0.44 22.66 0.03
C HIS A 23 0.71 21.87 0.69
N PRO A 24 1.96 22.39 0.73
CA PRO A 24 3.08 21.69 1.36
C PRO A 24 2.85 21.34 2.84
N GLU A 25 2.03 22.12 3.55
CA GLU A 25 1.67 21.81 4.94
C GLU A 25 0.78 20.56 5.04
N THR A 26 -0.10 20.31 4.08
CA THR A 26 -0.93 19.09 4.03
C THR A 26 -0.06 17.84 3.93
N LEU A 27 0.99 17.88 3.08
CA LEU A 27 1.97 16.78 2.98
C LEU A 27 2.70 16.54 4.31
N ARG A 28 3.07 17.61 5.03
CA ARG A 28 3.68 17.50 6.37
C ARG A 28 2.72 16.93 7.40
N VAL A 29 1.43 17.24 7.31
CA VAL A 29 0.40 16.65 8.16
C VAL A 29 0.34 15.14 7.90
N TRP A 30 0.29 14.70 6.65
CA TRP A 30 0.27 13.27 6.31
C TRP A 30 1.52 12.53 6.79
N GLU A 31 2.70 13.15 6.66
CA GLU A 31 3.96 12.64 7.26
C GLU A 31 3.87 12.49 8.78
N ARG A 32 3.37 13.52 9.50
CA ARG A 32 3.22 13.49 10.95
C ARG A 32 2.25 12.41 11.43
N HIS A 33 1.20 12.13 10.66
CA HIS A 33 0.26 11.05 10.92
C HIS A 33 0.81 9.65 10.58
N GLY A 34 2.04 9.56 10.07
CA GLY A 34 2.72 8.31 9.77
C GLY A 34 2.24 7.61 8.51
N LEU A 35 1.52 8.31 7.62
CA LEU A 35 1.01 7.75 6.38
C LEU A 35 2.12 7.53 5.34
N ILE A 36 3.18 8.34 5.43
CA ILE A 36 4.33 8.29 4.52
C ILE A 36 5.62 8.65 5.26
N LYS A 37 6.75 8.11 4.79
CA LYS A 37 8.09 8.34 5.35
C LYS A 37 9.07 8.68 4.22
N PRO A 38 9.19 9.96 3.83
CA PRO A 38 10.16 10.36 2.83
C PRO A 38 11.59 10.18 3.34
N GLU A 39 12.53 10.01 2.41
CA GLU A 39 13.94 9.97 2.75
C GLU A 39 14.44 11.36 3.14
N ARG A 40 15.29 11.43 4.16
CA ARG A 40 15.90 12.67 4.61
C ARG A 40 17.38 12.66 4.26
N GLN A 41 17.77 13.56 3.37
CA GLN A 41 19.18 13.83 3.11
C GLN A 41 19.53 15.15 3.80
N ASN A 42 20.37 15.08 4.83
CA ASN A 42 20.68 16.18 5.74
C ASN A 42 19.40 16.77 6.39
N ARG A 43 19.00 17.98 5.97
CA ARG A 43 17.82 18.70 6.46
C ARG A 43 16.64 18.67 5.50
N GLN A 44 16.84 18.18 4.28
CA GLN A 44 15.83 18.21 3.21
C GLN A 44 15.17 16.85 3.03
N ARG A 45 13.87 16.90 2.75
CA ARG A 45 13.03 15.72 2.50
C ARG A 45 12.97 15.48 1.01
N PHE A 46 13.19 14.23 0.63
CA PHE A 46 13.08 13.78 -0.74
C PHE A 46 12.06 12.64 -0.83
N TYR A 47 11.25 12.69 -1.87
CA TYR A 47 10.22 11.72 -2.16
C TYR A 47 10.65 10.95 -3.40
N SER A 48 10.36 9.66 -3.39
CA SER A 48 10.55 8.78 -4.52
C SER A 48 9.32 8.75 -5.44
N ASN A 49 9.42 8.00 -6.56
CA ASN A 49 8.25 7.76 -7.41
C ASN A 49 7.19 6.91 -6.67
N ASN A 50 7.62 5.94 -5.85
CA ASN A 50 6.70 5.18 -5.02
C ASN A 50 6.02 6.05 -3.96
N ASP A 51 6.73 7.01 -3.39
CA ASP A 51 6.14 7.96 -2.45
C ASP A 51 5.08 8.83 -3.12
N LEU A 52 5.33 9.30 -4.36
CA LEU A 52 4.31 9.99 -5.14
C LEU A 52 3.06 9.14 -5.36
N LYS A 53 3.22 7.85 -5.69
CA LYS A 53 2.08 6.93 -5.87
C LYS A 53 1.30 6.75 -4.56
N ARG A 54 2.00 6.55 -3.43
CA ARG A 54 1.38 6.48 -2.09
C ARG A 54 0.60 7.76 -1.76
N LEU A 55 1.17 8.93 -2.05
CA LEU A 55 0.51 10.22 -1.81
C LEU A 55 -0.73 10.40 -2.68
N LYS A 56 -0.69 10.00 -3.95
CA LYS A 56 -1.87 9.99 -4.82
C LYS A 56 -2.97 9.09 -4.27
N PHE A 57 -2.60 7.93 -3.75
CA PHE A 57 -3.54 7.01 -3.14
C PHE A 57 -4.15 7.56 -1.85
N ILE A 58 -3.35 8.20 -0.99
CA ILE A 58 -3.86 8.93 0.19
C ILE A 58 -4.83 10.03 -0.23
N TYR A 59 -4.47 10.81 -1.25
CA TYR A 59 -5.29 11.89 -1.76
C TYR A 59 -6.65 11.40 -2.26
N SER A 60 -6.70 10.33 -3.06
CA SER A 60 -7.97 9.77 -3.53
C SER A 60 -8.83 9.20 -2.41
N LEU A 61 -8.23 8.65 -1.35
CA LEU A 61 -8.99 8.23 -0.16
C LEU A 61 -9.62 9.42 0.58
N ILE A 62 -8.97 10.58 0.59
CA ILE A 62 -9.50 11.77 1.26
C ILE A 62 -10.55 12.45 0.39
N GLU A 63 -10.23 12.74 -0.87
CA GLU A 63 -11.10 13.51 -1.76
C GLU A 63 -12.23 12.66 -2.35
N ASP A 64 -11.93 11.48 -2.91
CA ASP A 64 -12.93 10.67 -3.61
C ASP A 64 -13.78 9.83 -2.64
N LYS A 65 -13.20 9.42 -1.51
CA LYS A 65 -13.88 8.58 -0.50
C LYS A 65 -14.30 9.33 0.76
N GLY A 66 -13.91 10.60 0.90
CA GLY A 66 -14.29 11.43 2.06
C GLY A 66 -13.71 10.95 3.39
N LEU A 67 -12.60 10.18 3.37
CA LEU A 67 -12.00 9.67 4.60
C LEU A 67 -11.18 10.75 5.31
N ASN A 68 -11.28 10.77 6.63
CA ASN A 68 -10.35 11.55 7.46
C ASN A 68 -9.00 10.82 7.60
N LEU A 69 -8.00 11.49 8.17
CA LEU A 69 -6.65 10.94 8.33
C LEU A 69 -6.60 9.65 9.15
N ALA A 70 -7.49 9.47 10.13
CA ALA A 70 -7.57 8.24 10.91
C ALA A 70 -8.12 7.09 10.05
N GLY A 71 -9.16 7.35 9.25
CA GLY A 71 -9.71 6.39 8.30
C GLY A 71 -8.70 6.00 7.23
N VAL A 72 -7.97 6.96 6.67
CA VAL A 72 -6.87 6.68 5.72
C VAL A 72 -5.81 5.79 6.35
N LYS A 73 -5.43 6.06 7.62
CA LYS A 73 -4.45 5.23 8.32
C LYS A 73 -4.92 3.79 8.47
N GLN A 74 -6.18 3.58 8.86
CA GLN A 74 -6.77 2.24 8.92
C GLN A 74 -6.75 1.55 7.55
N VAL A 75 -7.11 2.25 6.48
CA VAL A 75 -7.06 1.70 5.12
C VAL A 75 -5.63 1.37 4.70
N VAL A 76 -4.64 2.20 5.04
CA VAL A 76 -3.24 1.95 4.73
C VAL A 76 -2.70 0.71 5.47
N GLU A 77 -3.10 0.49 6.72
CA GLU A 77 -2.74 -0.69 7.52
C GLU A 77 -3.21 -2.00 6.88
N LEU A 78 -4.27 -1.95 6.07
CA LEU A 78 -4.78 -3.08 5.29
C LEU A 78 -3.88 -3.49 4.11
N TYR A 79 -2.81 -2.74 3.81
CA TYR A 79 -1.84 -3.06 2.76
C TYR A 79 -0.50 -3.49 3.39
N PRO A 80 -0.24 -4.80 3.57
CA PRO A 80 1.04 -5.28 4.10
C PRO A 80 2.24 -4.74 3.30
N CYS A 81 2.06 -4.61 1.99
CA CYS A 81 3.09 -4.12 1.08
C CYS A 81 3.30 -2.61 1.07
N TRP A 82 2.55 -1.82 1.85
CA TRP A 82 2.64 -0.36 1.84
C TRP A 82 4.09 0.14 2.03
N TRP A 83 4.83 -0.50 2.93
CA TRP A 83 6.22 -0.14 3.27
C TRP A 83 7.28 -1.00 2.55
N HIS A 84 6.89 -1.99 1.76
CA HIS A 84 7.85 -2.87 1.07
C HIS A 84 8.37 -2.20 -0.21
N LYS A 85 9.68 -1.93 -0.25
CA LYS A 85 10.38 -1.36 -1.42
C LYS A 85 10.26 -2.27 -2.66
N ASN A 86 10.41 -3.58 -2.45
CA ASN A 86 10.40 -4.56 -3.54
C ASN A 86 8.99 -5.01 -3.97
N CYS A 87 7.94 -4.24 -3.66
CA CYS A 87 6.59 -4.57 -4.10
C CYS A 87 6.49 -4.47 -5.64
N GLN A 88 6.18 -5.57 -6.31
CA GLN A 88 6.00 -5.61 -7.77
C GLN A 88 4.67 -4.98 -8.23
N GLY A 89 3.79 -4.61 -7.29
CA GLY A 89 2.47 -4.07 -7.57
C GLY A 89 1.41 -5.15 -7.84
N GLY A 90 0.16 -4.73 -7.98
CA GLY A 90 -0.99 -5.62 -8.14
C GLY A 90 -1.06 -6.26 -9.53
N LYS A 91 -1.75 -7.39 -9.62
CA LYS A 91 -2.07 -8.03 -10.91
C LYS A 91 -3.30 -7.35 -11.53
N LYS A 92 -3.39 -7.31 -12.86
CA LYS A 92 -4.63 -6.90 -13.54
C LYS A 92 -5.72 -7.90 -13.18
N ARG A 93 -6.96 -7.43 -12.98
CA ARG A 93 -8.12 -8.32 -12.81
C ARG A 93 -8.31 -9.13 -14.09
N ASN A 94 -8.03 -10.42 -14.01
CA ASN A 94 -8.49 -11.39 -14.98
C ASN A 94 -10.00 -11.58 -14.75
N THR A 95 -10.80 -11.30 -15.77
CA THR A 95 -12.28 -11.29 -15.76
C THR A 95 -12.95 -12.63 -15.43
N ALA A 96 -12.18 -13.70 -15.14
CA ALA A 96 -12.68 -15.07 -15.01
C ALA A 96 -13.03 -15.51 -13.58
N GLN A 97 -12.71 -14.73 -12.53
CA GLN A 97 -13.08 -15.08 -11.15
C GLN A 97 -13.63 -13.86 -10.39
N PRO A 98 -14.96 -13.75 -10.28
CA PRO A 98 -15.63 -12.70 -9.52
C PRO A 98 -15.89 -13.19 -8.09
N ASN A 99 -14.86 -13.28 -7.26
CA ASN A 99 -15.08 -13.56 -5.84
C ASN A 99 -13.90 -13.02 -5.03
N SER A 100 -14.16 -11.86 -4.42
CA SER A 100 -13.87 -11.55 -3.01
C SER A 100 -12.50 -12.05 -2.55
N HIS A 101 -11.38 -11.33 -2.69
CA HIS A 101 -10.77 -10.45 -1.68
C HIS A 101 -9.68 -9.59 -2.36
N ALA A 102 -10.07 -8.79 -3.35
CA ALA A 102 -9.15 -8.01 -4.18
C ALA A 102 -9.19 -6.53 -3.79
N ARG A 103 -8.17 -6.05 -3.06
CA ARG A 103 -8.00 -4.62 -2.73
C ARG A 103 -7.33 -3.90 -3.90
N PRO A 104 -7.75 -2.66 -4.24
CA PRO A 104 -7.08 -1.87 -5.28
C PRO A 104 -5.61 -1.66 -4.91
N CYS A 105 -4.69 -1.90 -5.83
CA CYS A 105 -3.28 -1.69 -5.57
C CYS A 105 -2.97 -0.19 -5.50
N TRP A 106 -2.26 0.24 -4.47
CA TRP A 106 -1.78 1.62 -4.36
C TRP A 106 -0.70 1.97 -5.40
N LYS A 107 -0.04 0.98 -6.01
CA LYS A 107 1.12 1.17 -6.91
C LYS A 107 0.75 1.35 -8.38
N HIS A 108 -0.29 0.64 -8.85
CA HIS A 108 -0.74 0.72 -10.23
C HIS A 108 -2.26 0.81 -10.27
N GLU A 109 -2.77 1.84 -10.94
CA GLU A 109 -4.21 2.03 -11.13
C GLU A 109 -4.81 0.85 -11.91
N GLY A 110 -6.02 0.43 -11.50
CA GLY A 110 -6.72 -0.69 -12.12
C GLY A 110 -6.12 -2.08 -11.85
N THR A 111 -5.07 -2.18 -11.03
CA THR A 111 -4.56 -3.46 -10.55
C THR A 111 -4.97 -3.72 -9.11
N TYR A 112 -4.87 -4.99 -8.69
CA TYR A 112 -5.37 -5.44 -7.41
C TYR A 112 -4.35 -6.32 -6.70
N CYS A 113 -4.34 -6.23 -5.38
CA CYS A 113 -3.56 -7.10 -4.50
C CYS A 113 -4.48 -8.19 -3.94
N ILE A 114 -3.96 -9.41 -3.88
CA ILE A 114 -4.58 -10.51 -3.14
C ILE A 114 -4.21 -10.29 -1.68
N THR A 115 -5.21 -10.19 -0.81
CA THR A 115 -5.01 -10.20 0.64
C THR A 115 -5.22 -11.62 1.14
N ILE A 116 -4.24 -12.15 1.87
CA ILE A 116 -4.38 -13.42 2.58
C ILE A 116 -5.16 -13.06 3.86
N GLU A 117 -6.47 -13.26 3.85
CA GLU A 117 -7.29 -13.09 5.05
C GLU A 117 -7.44 -14.46 5.71
N ASP A 118 -6.80 -14.60 6.87
CA ASP A 118 -6.96 -15.68 7.86
C ASP A 118 -6.18 -17.00 7.70
N LYS A 119 -5.58 -17.42 8.83
CA LYS A 119 -4.99 -18.76 9.06
C LYS A 119 -5.99 -19.90 8.78
N ALA A 120 -7.29 -19.61 8.71
CA ALA A 120 -8.35 -20.57 8.40
C ALA A 120 -8.35 -20.99 6.91
N ASP A 121 -7.99 -20.09 6.00
CA ASP A 121 -7.90 -20.40 4.57
C ASP A 121 -6.80 -21.43 4.29
N PHE A 122 -5.76 -21.47 5.12
CA PHE A 122 -4.72 -22.48 5.03
C PHE A 122 -5.23 -23.89 5.34
N CYS A 123 -6.24 -24.08 6.22
CA CYS A 123 -6.81 -25.42 6.48
C CYS A 123 -7.57 -25.95 5.27
N SER A 124 -8.20 -25.09 4.45
CA SER A 124 -8.91 -25.53 3.25
C SER A 124 -8.00 -26.17 2.19
N THR A 125 -6.71 -25.83 2.23
CA THR A 125 -5.64 -26.38 1.38
C THR A 125 -4.59 -27.19 2.14
N CYS A 126 -4.80 -27.47 3.43
CA CYS A 126 -3.86 -28.21 4.27
C CYS A 126 -4.07 -29.73 4.07
N GLU A 127 -3.00 -30.45 3.74
CA GLU A 127 -3.01 -31.91 3.59
C GLU A 127 -3.50 -32.61 4.88
N LEU A 128 -3.18 -32.06 6.05
CA LEU A 128 -3.63 -32.58 7.36
C LEU A 128 -5.15 -32.45 7.59
N CYS A 129 -5.81 -31.44 7.01
CA CYS A 129 -7.26 -31.30 7.09
C CYS A 129 -7.99 -32.30 6.16
N GLN A 130 -7.33 -32.81 5.12
CA GLN A 130 -7.92 -33.79 4.18
C GLN A 130 -7.96 -35.21 4.76
N GLU A 131 -7.05 -35.55 5.67
CA GLU A 131 -6.94 -36.88 6.29
C GLU A 131 -7.68 -37.02 7.63
N LYS A 132 -8.44 -35.98 8.06
CA LYS A 132 -9.21 -35.95 9.33
C LYS A 132 -8.38 -36.23 10.59
N GLU A 133 -7.07 -35.98 10.57
CA GLU A 133 -6.29 -35.94 11.80
C GLU A 133 -6.32 -34.54 12.40
N ARG A 134 -6.55 -34.49 13.71
CA ARG A 134 -6.92 -33.28 14.45
C ARG A 134 -5.81 -32.22 14.32
N CYS A 135 -6.11 -31.08 13.70
CA CYS A 135 -5.20 -29.95 13.66
C CYS A 135 -4.97 -29.42 15.09
N VAL A 136 -3.78 -29.65 15.65
CA VAL A 136 -3.35 -29.04 16.91
C VAL A 136 -2.60 -27.76 16.53
N GLY A 137 -3.23 -26.61 16.70
CA GLY A 137 -2.56 -25.33 16.53
C GLY A 137 -1.53 -25.16 17.66
N GLU A 138 -0.24 -25.19 17.33
CA GLU A 138 0.80 -24.79 18.27
C GLU A 138 0.80 -23.27 18.37
N GLY A 139 0.40 -22.78 19.55
CA GLY A 139 0.54 -21.39 19.94
C GLY A 139 1.89 -21.16 20.61
N GLU A 140 2.57 -20.12 20.18
CA GLU A 140 3.50 -19.32 20.98
C GLU A 140 3.21 -17.84 20.72
#